data_AF-A0AA36DDB6-F1
#
_entry.id   AF-A0AA36DDB6-F1
#
_cell.length_a   1.000
_cell.length_b   1.000
_cell.length_c   1.000
_cell.angle_alpha   90.00
_cell.angle_beta   90.00
_cell.angle_gamma   90.00
#
_symmetry.space_group_name_H-M   'P 1'
#
loop_
_entity.id
_entity.type
_entity.pdbx_description
1 polymer ?
#
loop_
_entity_poly.entity_id
_entity_poly.type
_entity_poly.pdbx_seq_one_letter_code
_entity_poly.pdbx_strand_id
1 'polypeptide(L)'
;MDFQKLADREKTVLCKKYFFIGLACLPLVWLINFICFFKDAFLKPRTPEVLQIRTYVIMSFIGCAIWLVILSAWETVFQIFRVRGLPWTDALTFTFPLGRV
;
A
#
# COMPACT_ATOMS: atom_id res chain seq x y z
N MET A 1 3.64 -4.59 -19.01
CA MET A 1 5.09 -4.91 -19.02
C MET A 1 5.24 -6.36 -18.56
N ASP A 2 5.81 -7.23 -19.39
CA ASP A 2 5.99 -8.66 -19.08
C ASP A 2 7.03 -8.87 -17.99
N PHE A 3 6.60 -8.85 -16.72
CA PHE A 3 7.45 -9.15 -15.57
C PHE A 3 8.05 -10.56 -15.63
N GLN A 4 7.51 -11.45 -16.48
CA GLN A 4 8.02 -12.81 -16.68
C GLN A 4 9.35 -12.86 -17.45
N LYS A 5 9.66 -11.85 -18.27
CA LYS A 5 10.90 -11.82 -19.10
C LYS A 5 12.12 -11.20 -18.39
N LEU A 6 11.94 -10.61 -17.21
CA LEU A 6 13.04 -9.98 -16.47
C LEU A 6 13.91 -11.03 -15.77
N ALA A 7 15.22 -10.81 -15.78
CA ALA A 7 16.17 -11.63 -15.02
C ALA A 7 15.87 -11.55 -13.51
N ASP A 8 16.08 -12.64 -12.78
CA ASP A 8 15.72 -12.73 -11.35
C ASP A 8 16.37 -11.62 -10.50
N ARG A 9 17.60 -11.22 -10.85
CA ARG A 9 18.28 -10.06 -10.24
C ARG A 9 17.55 -8.73 -10.45
N GLU A 10 17.04 -8.46 -11.65
CA GLU A 10 16.35 -7.21 -11.96
C GLU A 10 15.00 -7.11 -11.22
N LYS A 11 14.33 -8.26 -11.04
CA LYS A 11 13.11 -8.37 -10.23
C LYS A 11 13.36 -7.97 -8.77
N THR A 12 14.48 -8.37 -8.17
CA THR A 12 14.83 -7.98 -6.79
C THR A 12 15.05 -6.47 -6.65
N VAL A 13 15.73 -5.84 -7.61
CA VAL A 13 15.99 -4.40 -7.62
C VAL A 13 14.70 -3.62 -7.79
N LEU A 14 13.81 -4.08 -8.68
CA LEU A 14 12.48 -3.49 -8.83
C LEU A 14 11.70 -3.58 -7.52
N CYS A 15 11.57 -4.77 -6.93
CA CYS A 15 10.82 -4.98 -5.69
C CYS A 15 11.33 -4.07 -4.55
N LYS A 16 12.65 -3.88 -4.43
CA LYS A 16 13.23 -2.91 -3.47
C LYS A 16 12.85 -1.47 -3.79
N LYS A 17 12.92 -1.04 -5.06
CA LYS A 17 12.50 0.31 -5.45
C LYS A 17 11.02 0.54 -5.14
N TYR A 18 10.14 -0.38 -5.51
CA TYR A 18 8.71 -0.31 -5.21
C TYR A 18 8.43 -0.29 -3.70
N PHE A 19 9.21 -1.03 -2.90
CA PHE A 19 9.13 -0.98 -1.44
C PHE A 19 9.46 0.41 -0.90
N PHE A 20 10.57 1.02 -1.34
CA PHE A 20 10.97 2.38 -0.93
C PHE A 20 10.00 3.45 -1.41
N ILE A 21 9.45 3.33 -2.62
CA ILE A 21 8.42 4.25 -3.12
C ILE A 21 7.15 4.15 -2.29
N GLY A 22 6.74 2.93 -1.89
CA GLY A 22 5.58 2.75 -1.02
C GLY A 22 5.75 3.38 0.37
N LEU A 23 6.99 3.59 0.83
CA LEU A 23 7.30 4.29 2.06
C LEU A 23 6.96 5.80 2.00
N ALA A 24 6.77 6.35 0.80
CA ALA A 24 6.32 7.73 0.58
C ALA A 24 4.80 7.92 0.78
N CYS A 25 4.17 7.19 1.71
CA CYS A 25 2.72 7.19 1.99
C CYS A 25 1.83 6.68 0.85
N LEU A 26 2.30 5.78 0.00
CA LEU A 26 1.51 5.19 -1.09
C LEU A 26 1.18 3.72 -0.81
N PRO A 27 0.12 3.41 -0.03
CA PRO A 27 -0.25 2.02 0.27
C PRO A 27 -0.64 1.23 -0.99
N LEU A 28 -1.20 1.89 -2.01
CA LEU A 28 -1.53 1.28 -3.30
C LEU A 28 -0.29 0.70 -4.00
N VAL A 29 0.88 1.33 -3.85
CA VAL A 29 2.14 0.86 -4.45
C VAL A 29 2.60 -0.42 -3.77
N TRP A 30 2.47 -0.53 -2.44
CA TRP A 30 2.75 -1.77 -1.72
C TRP A 30 1.79 -2.91 -2.10
N LEU A 31 0.51 -2.60 -2.35
CA LEU A 31 -0.46 -3.59 -2.82
C LEU A 31 -0.11 -4.12 -4.22
N ILE A 32 0.23 -3.24 -5.16
CA ILE A 32 0.65 -3.64 -6.52
C ILE A 32 1.94 -4.46 -6.47
N ASN A 33 2.90 -4.04 -5.63
CA ASN A 33 4.14 -4.79 -5.39
C ASN A 33 3.82 -6.21 -4.87
N PHE A 34 2.89 -6.32 -3.92
CA PHE A 34 2.45 -7.62 -3.42
C PHE A 34 1.85 -8.48 -4.53
N ILE A 35 0.85 -7.98 -5.28
CA ILE A 35 0.13 -8.76 -6.30
C ILE A 35 1.04 -9.20 -7.46
N CYS A 36 1.93 -8.31 -7.95
CA CYS A 36 2.84 -8.64 -9.05
C CYS A 36 3.87 -9.70 -8.64
N PHE A 37 4.51 -9.53 -7.48
CA PHE A 37 5.58 -10.42 -7.05
C PHE A 37 5.08 -11.65 -6.29
N PHE A 38 3.80 -11.73 -5.91
CA PHE A 38 3.21 -12.93 -5.29
C PHE A 38 3.35 -14.17 -6.20
N LYS A 39 3.11 -14.00 -7.51
CA LYS A 39 3.29 -15.09 -8.47
C LYS A 39 4.75 -15.55 -8.55
N ASP A 40 5.70 -14.63 -8.61
CA ASP A 40 7.13 -15.00 -8.63
C ASP A 40 7.62 -15.58 -7.29
N ALA A 41 7.05 -15.14 -6.15
CA ALA A 41 7.47 -15.59 -4.82
C ALA A 41 6.92 -16.97 -4.42
N PHE A 42 5.74 -17.37 -4.93
CA PHE A 42 5.08 -18.62 -4.55
C PHE A 42 5.04 -19.68 -5.66
N LEU A 43 5.13 -19.28 -6.94
CA LEU A 43 5.01 -20.19 -8.08
C LEU A 43 6.37 -20.68 -8.60
N LYS A 44 7.48 -19.97 -8.32
CA LYS A 44 8.84 -20.41 -8.72
C LYS A 44 9.48 -21.36 -7.68
N PRO A 45 10.39 -22.25 -8.12
CA PRO A 45 11.19 -23.10 -7.23
C PRO A 45 12.03 -22.27 -6.26
N ARG A 46 12.29 -22.81 -5.05
CA ARG A 46 13.00 -22.13 -3.96
C ARG A 46 14.48 -21.91 -4.30
N THR A 47 14.77 -20.78 -4.94
CA THR A 47 16.12 -20.22 -5.07
C THR A 47 16.36 -19.21 -3.94
N PRO A 48 17.58 -19.03 -3.40
CA PRO A 48 17.87 -18.04 -2.36
C PRO A 48 17.40 -16.61 -2.68
N GLU A 49 17.43 -16.22 -3.96
CA GLU A 49 16.93 -14.92 -4.43
C GLU A 49 15.41 -14.78 -4.27
N VAL A 50 14.65 -15.84 -4.56
CA VAL A 50 13.19 -15.89 -4.42
C VAL A 50 12.79 -15.78 -2.95
N LEU A 51 13.61 -16.31 -2.04
CA LEU A 51 13.38 -16.23 -0.60
C LEU A 51 13.52 -14.79 -0.08
N GLN A 52 14.49 -14.03 -0.61
CA GLN A 52 14.62 -12.61 -0.31
C GLN A 52 13.41 -11.80 -0.83
N ILE A 53 12.98 -12.05 -2.07
CA ILE A 53 11.79 -11.39 -2.65
C ILE A 53 10.57 -11.65 -1.78
N ARG A 54 10.37 -12.90 -1.33
CA ARG A 54 9.24 -13.27 -0.48
C ARG A 54 9.19 -12.47 0.82
N THR A 55 10.33 -12.27 1.49
CA THR A 55 10.39 -11.45 2.71
C THR A 55 10.00 -9.99 2.44
N TYR A 56 10.51 -9.40 1.36
CA TYR A 56 10.14 -8.02 0.99
C TYR A 56 8.66 -7.87 0.61
N VAL A 57 8.09 -8.87 -0.07
CA VAL A 57 6.67 -8.92 -0.42
C VAL A 57 5.79 -9.00 0.84
N ILE A 58 6.17 -9.83 1.81
CA ILE A 58 5.46 -9.93 3.10
C ILE A 58 5.58 -8.61 3.89
N MET A 59 6.76 -7.99 3.92
CA MET A 59 6.94 -6.67 4.56
C MET A 59 6.09 -5.59 3.89
N SER A 60 6.01 -5.56 2.55
CA SER A 60 5.08 -4.68 1.82
C SER A 60 3.62 -4.91 2.20
N PHE A 61 3.20 -6.16 2.34
CA PHE A 61 1.84 -6.50 2.75
C PHE A 61 1.51 -6.00 4.16
N ILE A 62 2.41 -6.26 5.11
CA ILE A 62 2.26 -5.76 6.50
C ILE A 62 2.17 -4.23 6.51
N GLY A 63 3.07 -3.57 5.77
CA GLY A 63 3.03 -2.12 5.64
C GLY A 63 1.70 -1.61 5.05
N CYS A 64 1.18 -2.29 4.02
CA CYS A 64 -0.11 -1.95 3.42
C CYS A 64 -1.26 -2.10 4.43
N ALA A 65 -1.26 -3.17 5.22
CA ALA A 65 -2.26 -3.40 6.25
C ALA A 65 -2.19 -2.32 7.35
N ILE A 66 -0.99 -1.93 7.78
CA ILE A 66 -0.80 -0.84 8.74
C ILE A 66 -1.37 0.47 8.20
N TRP A 67 -1.06 0.83 6.95
CA TRP A 67 -1.61 2.04 6.33
C TRP A 67 -3.14 2.00 6.19
N LEU A 68 -3.71 0.84 5.88
CA LEU A 68 -5.16 0.67 5.80
C LEU A 68 -5.81 0.92 7.16
N VAL A 69 -5.23 0.39 8.23
CA VAL A 69 -5.69 0.65 9.61
C VAL A 69 -5.55 2.13 9.98
N ILE A 70 -4.42 2.77 9.67
CA ILE A 70 -4.20 4.19 9.96
C ILE A 70 -5.20 5.06 9.20
N LEU A 71 -5.40 4.84 7.90
CA LEU A 71 -6.33 5.61 7.08
C LEU A 71 -7.78 5.39 7.51
N SER A 72 -8.18 4.14 7.79
CA SER A 72 -9.54 3.85 8.28
C SER A 72 -9.81 4.46 9.65
N ALA A 73 -8.83 4.43 10.57
CA ALA A 73 -8.93 5.09 11.86
C ALA A 73 -9.04 6.61 11.69
N TRP A 74 -8.21 7.22 10.84
CA TRP A 74 -8.25 8.64 10.54
C TRP A 74 -9.59 9.08 9.96
N GLU A 75 -10.12 8.36 8.97
CA GLU A 75 -11.44 8.59 8.39
C GLU A 75 -12.54 8.50 9.46
N THR A 76 -12.51 7.47 10.30
CA THR A 76 -13.51 7.30 11.36
C THR A 76 -13.48 8.48 12.34
N VAL A 77 -12.29 8.90 12.76
CA VAL A 77 -12.10 10.06 13.64
C VAL A 77 -12.59 11.34 12.98
N PHE A 78 -12.24 11.56 11.70
CA PHE A 78 -12.67 12.71 10.94
C PHE A 78 -14.20 12.78 10.81
N GLN A 79 -14.85 11.65 10.49
CA GLN A 79 -16.31 11.58 10.39
C GLN A 79 -17.00 11.87 11.73
N ILE A 80 -16.47 11.36 12.86
CA ILE A 80 -17.02 11.65 14.20
C ILE A 80 -16.92 13.14 14.53
N PHE A 81 -15.75 13.75 14.32
CA PHE A 81 -15.57 15.18 14.61
C PHE A 81 -16.34 16.08 13.64
N ARG A 82 -16.51 15.66 12.39
CA ARG A 82 -17.34 16.36 11.41
C ARG A 82 -18.81 16.39 11.82
N VAL A 83 -19.36 15.28 12.33
CA VAL A 83 -20.73 15.25 12.87
C VAL A 83 -20.89 16.16 14.09
N ARG A 84 -19.82 16.39 14.86
CA ARG A 84 -19.81 17.32 15.99
C ARG A 84 -19.73 18.80 15.58
N GLY A 85 -19.56 19.11 14.28
CA GLY A 85 -19.60 20.48 13.76
C GLY A 85 -18.43 21.36 14.21
N LEU A 86 -17.22 20.80 14.33
CA LEU A 86 -16.04 21.58 14.70
C LEU A 86 -15.54 22.43 13.52
N PRO A 87 -15.14 23.70 13.73
CA PRO A 87 -14.77 24.62 12.65
C PRO A 87 -13.55 24.19 11.84
N TRP A 88 -12.62 23.43 12.44
CA TRP A 88 -11.47 22.88 11.71
C TRP A 88 -11.85 21.74 10.75
N THR A 89 -12.97 21.05 11.00
CA THR A 89 -13.43 19.95 10.13
C THR A 89 -14.08 20.47 8.85
N ASP A 90 -14.74 21.63 8.90
CA ASP A 90 -15.26 22.31 7.72
C ASP A 90 -14.11 22.86 6.85
N ALA A 91 -13.05 23.36 7.47
CA ALA A 91 -11.85 23.81 6.73
C ALA A 91 -11.10 22.66 6.03
N LEU A 92 -11.09 21.46 6.63
CA LEU A 92 -10.49 20.26 6.02
C LEU A 92 -11.42 19.54 5.02
N THR A 93 -12.72 19.85 5.03
CA THR A 93 -13.70 19.17 4.20
C THR A 93 -13.55 19.62 2.74
N PHE A 94 -13.16 18.69 1.87
CA PHE A 94 -13.09 18.95 0.43
C PHE A 94 -14.45 18.75 -0.27
N THR A 95 -15.22 17.72 0.14
CA THR A 95 -16.54 17.43 -0.41
C THR A 95 -17.63 17.61 0.64
N PHE A 96 -18.47 18.63 0.42
CA PHE A 96 -19.68 18.84 1.21
C PHE A 96 -20.82 17.96 0.67
N PRO A 97 -21.52 17.20 1.51
CA PRO A 97 -22.73 16.51 1.07
C PRO A 97 -23.78 17.56 0.70
N LEU A 98 -24.13 17.62 -0.58
CA LEU A 98 -25.25 18.40 -1.08
C LEU A 98 -26.54 17.78 -0.53
N GLY A 99 -27.03 18.28 0.62
CA GLY A 99 -28.31 17.84 1.18
C GLY A 99 -28.40 17.70 2.70
N ARG A 100 -27.35 18.04 3.45
CA ARG A 100 -27.46 18.16 4.91
C ARG A 100 -27.62 19.64 5.26
N VAL A 101 -28.86 20.04 5.61
CA VAL A 101 -29.19 21.29 6.31
C VAL A 101 -28.60 21.27 7.72
#